data_AF-A0A7Y5R0M9-F1
#
_entry.id   AF-A0A7Y5R0M9-F1
#
_cell.length_a   1.000
_cell.length_b   1.000
_cell.length_c   1.000
_cell.angle_alpha   90.00
_cell.angle_beta   90.00
_cell.angle_gamma   90.00
#
_symmetry.space_group_name_H-M   'P 1'
#
loop_
_entity.id
_entity.type
_entity.pdbx_description
1 polymer ?
#
loop_
_entity_poly.entity_id
_entity_poly.type
_entity_poly.pdbx_seq_one_letter_code
_entity_poly.pdbx_strand_id
1 'polypeptide(L)'
;MRLTSIAAVALLAACSAADQVAAPKVNRVAMPAGAPSMDVIVNAVAPDSLSADFTVTPTGGMFVLGAHAVYFPDHAICDPATSGYGPDLWDAPCTPLDQPISFHAEVRKDSTGRSWVDFTPAVRFVPTTDPNKTVWMMMKAGTDITADNYKNFGMQWLPSGLPNQTVDESLTDSTLRSFVDLQKDIVFRRVKHFSGYMVGADVAVTTGTLIDVVVAY
;
A
#
# COMPACT_ATOMS: atom_id res chain seq x y z
N MET A 1 32.93 -48.93 -42.64
CA MET A 1 31.66 -48.82 -41.90
C MET A 1 31.73 -47.55 -41.05
N ARG A 2 31.15 -46.45 -41.52
CA ARG A 2 31.21 -45.12 -40.87
C ARG A 2 29.95 -44.93 -40.03
N LEU A 3 30.08 -44.78 -38.72
CA LEU A 3 28.98 -44.45 -37.81
C LEU A 3 28.93 -42.92 -37.63
N THR A 4 27.86 -42.31 -38.11
CA THR A 4 27.49 -40.91 -37.88
C THR A 4 26.71 -40.80 -36.58
N SER A 5 27.30 -40.14 -35.59
CA SER A 5 26.65 -39.78 -34.32
C SER A 5 25.77 -38.53 -34.50
N ILE A 6 24.48 -38.67 -34.19
CA ILE A 6 23.50 -37.58 -34.17
C ILE A 6 23.55 -36.92 -32.80
N ALA A 7 23.89 -35.63 -32.73
CA ALA A 7 23.85 -34.84 -31.51
C ALA A 7 22.41 -34.37 -31.24
N ALA A 8 21.88 -34.72 -30.07
CA ALA A 8 20.57 -34.29 -29.59
C ALA A 8 20.63 -32.83 -29.12
N VAL A 9 19.76 -31.98 -29.67
CA VAL A 9 19.54 -30.61 -29.20
C VAL A 9 18.62 -30.66 -27.99
N ALA A 10 19.15 -30.32 -26.82
CA ALA A 10 18.36 -30.15 -25.60
C ALA A 10 17.61 -28.81 -25.67
N LEU A 11 16.29 -28.85 -25.86
CA LEU A 11 15.41 -27.70 -25.64
C LEU A 11 15.30 -27.42 -24.14
N LEU A 12 15.93 -26.34 -23.68
CA LEU A 12 15.65 -25.75 -22.38
C LEU A 12 14.29 -25.05 -22.46
N ALA A 13 13.25 -25.72 -21.96
CA ALA A 13 11.97 -25.09 -21.69
C ALA A 13 12.14 -24.13 -20.50
N ALA A 14 12.26 -22.84 -20.78
CA ALA A 14 12.10 -21.80 -19.77
C ALA A 14 10.63 -21.79 -19.35
N CYS A 15 10.30 -22.45 -18.23
CA CYS A 15 9.08 -22.13 -17.51
C CYS A 15 9.20 -20.68 -17.05
N SER A 16 8.57 -19.76 -17.76
CA SER A 16 8.17 -18.49 -17.18
C SER A 16 7.22 -18.82 -16.04
N ALA A 17 7.76 -18.92 -14.83
CA ALA A 17 6.96 -18.68 -13.64
C ALA A 17 6.39 -17.29 -13.86
N ALA A 18 5.14 -17.22 -14.33
CA ALA A 18 4.37 -16.01 -14.21
C ALA A 18 4.38 -15.70 -12.71
N ASP A 19 5.18 -14.68 -12.33
CA ASP A 19 5.26 -14.16 -10.98
C ASP A 19 3.84 -14.14 -10.43
N GLN A 20 3.57 -15.07 -9.51
CA GLN A 20 2.23 -15.28 -8.99
C GLN A 20 1.96 -14.09 -8.07
N VAL A 21 1.50 -12.99 -8.67
CA VAL A 21 0.92 -11.83 -7.97
C VAL A 21 0.02 -12.39 -6.88
N ALA A 22 0.35 -12.07 -5.62
CA ALA A 22 -0.47 -12.50 -4.51
C ALA A 22 -1.76 -11.70 -4.59
N ALA A 23 -2.72 -12.23 -5.34
CA ALA A 23 -3.95 -11.53 -5.65
C ALA A 23 -4.60 -11.01 -4.37
N PRO A 24 -5.14 -9.78 -4.40
CA PRO A 24 -5.86 -9.23 -3.26
C PRO A 24 -6.88 -10.22 -2.70
N LYS A 25 -7.15 -10.18 -1.39
CA LYS A 25 -8.24 -10.98 -0.82
C LYS A 25 -9.52 -10.16 -0.82
N VAL A 26 -10.61 -10.75 -1.30
CA VAL A 26 -11.95 -10.16 -1.12
C VAL A 26 -12.34 -10.29 0.35
N ASN A 27 -12.77 -9.18 0.92
CA ASN A 27 -13.33 -9.12 2.24
C ASN A 27 -14.75 -8.58 2.15
N ARG A 28 -15.75 -9.46 2.27
CA ARG A 28 -17.16 -9.07 2.11
C ARG A 28 -17.81 -8.55 3.38
N VAL A 29 -17.21 -8.79 4.56
CA VAL A 29 -17.90 -8.59 5.85
C VAL A 29 -16.98 -8.22 7.03
N ALA A 30 -15.70 -8.62 7.08
CA ALA A 30 -14.91 -8.51 8.31
C ALA A 30 -13.48 -8.03 8.04
N MET A 31 -13.20 -6.75 8.30
CA MET A 31 -11.89 -6.10 8.19
C MET A 31 -10.73 -7.00 8.66
N PRO A 32 -9.53 -6.93 8.02
CA PRO A 32 -8.37 -7.66 8.51
C PRO A 32 -8.14 -7.37 10.00
N ALA A 33 -7.68 -8.37 10.76
CA ALA A 33 -7.40 -8.18 12.18
C ALA A 33 -6.48 -6.96 12.40
N GLY A 34 -6.86 -6.08 13.32
CA GLY A 34 -6.12 -4.87 13.66
C GLY A 34 -6.26 -3.70 12.67
N ALA A 35 -6.98 -3.86 11.56
CA ALA A 35 -7.33 -2.73 10.70
C ALA A 35 -8.46 -1.90 11.34
N PRO A 36 -8.40 -0.56 11.26
CA PRO A 36 -9.45 0.29 11.84
C PRO A 36 -10.79 0.10 11.10
N SER A 37 -11.90 0.31 11.81
CA SER A 37 -13.21 0.45 11.18
C SER A 37 -13.29 1.78 10.43
N MET A 38 -13.84 1.75 9.21
CA MET A 38 -13.95 2.91 8.33
C MET A 38 -15.37 3.03 7.80
N ASP A 39 -15.84 4.24 7.53
CA ASP A 39 -17.10 4.46 6.82
C ASP A 39 -16.91 5.47 5.69
N VAL A 40 -17.52 5.24 4.54
CA VAL A 40 -17.34 6.16 3.41
C VAL A 40 -18.33 7.30 3.58
N ILE A 41 -17.86 8.43 4.14
CA ILE A 41 -18.65 9.65 4.13
C ILE A 41 -18.28 10.43 2.87
N VAL A 42 -19.25 10.55 1.96
CA VAL A 42 -19.12 11.31 0.71
C VAL A 42 -19.23 12.80 1.02
N ASN A 43 -18.18 13.37 1.61
CA ASN A 43 -18.02 14.82 1.67
C ASN A 43 -17.20 15.24 0.43
N ALA A 44 -17.76 16.09 -0.42
CA ALA A 44 -17.03 16.67 -1.53
C ALA A 44 -15.96 17.62 -0.97
N VAL A 45 -14.69 17.20 -0.94
CA VAL A 45 -13.59 18.15 -0.70
C VAL A 45 -13.43 19.00 -1.94
N ALA A 46 -13.01 20.24 -1.73
CA ALA A 46 -12.57 21.09 -2.81
C ALA A 46 -11.45 20.36 -3.63
N PRO A 47 -11.51 20.40 -4.97
CA PRO A 47 -10.63 19.62 -5.85
C PRO A 47 -9.13 20.00 -5.79
N ASP A 48 -8.76 20.94 -4.92
CA ASP A 48 -7.50 21.66 -4.86
C ASP A 48 -6.57 21.27 -3.70
N SER A 49 -7.02 20.61 -2.64
CA SER A 49 -6.11 20.06 -1.62
C SER A 49 -5.54 18.70 -2.04
N LEU A 50 -4.65 18.74 -3.05
CA LEU A 50 -3.79 17.63 -3.45
C LEU A 50 -2.61 17.41 -2.49
N SER A 51 -2.48 18.20 -1.43
CA SER A 51 -1.46 17.97 -0.41
C SER A 51 -1.91 18.41 0.98
N ALA A 52 -1.30 17.82 2.00
CA ALA A 52 -1.49 18.19 3.40
C ALA A 52 -0.25 17.87 4.23
N ASP A 53 0.03 18.74 5.19
CA ASP A 53 0.98 18.44 6.26
C ASP A 53 0.22 17.89 7.47
N PHE A 54 0.75 16.81 8.06
CA PHE A 54 0.21 16.24 9.29
C PHE A 54 1.32 15.78 10.22
N THR A 55 1.05 15.78 11.52
CA THR A 55 1.99 15.32 12.53
C THR A 55 1.51 14.03 13.15
N VAL A 56 2.35 13.00 13.11
CA VAL A 56 2.14 11.76 13.85
C VAL A 56 2.86 11.87 15.19
N THR A 57 2.12 11.68 16.28
CA THR A 57 2.69 11.61 17.63
C THR A 57 2.96 10.15 18.01
N PRO A 58 3.71 9.87 19.10
CA PRO A 58 3.96 8.49 19.53
C PRO A 58 2.70 7.71 19.87
N THR A 59 1.56 8.34 20.17
CA THR A 59 0.28 7.64 20.38
C THR A 59 -0.37 7.16 19.09
N GLY A 60 0.22 7.48 17.93
CA GLY A 60 -0.32 7.15 16.63
C GLY A 60 -1.56 7.98 16.30
N GLY A 61 -2.47 7.37 15.58
CA GLY A 61 -3.69 8.00 15.08
C GLY A 61 -3.88 7.71 13.60
N MET A 62 -4.78 8.46 13.00
CA MET A 62 -5.22 8.19 11.64
C MET A 62 -5.39 9.49 10.89
N PHE A 63 -4.93 9.47 9.65
CA PHE A 63 -4.77 10.64 8.83
C PHE A 63 -5.40 10.37 7.48
N VAL A 64 -6.23 11.30 7.04
CA VAL A 64 -7.01 11.20 5.80
C VAL A 64 -6.59 12.34 4.88
N LEU A 65 -6.35 12.01 3.63
CA LEU A 65 -6.12 12.99 2.56
C LEU A 65 -6.86 12.53 1.30
N GLY A 66 -7.97 13.20 0.98
CA GLY A 66 -8.79 12.83 -0.16
C GLY A 66 -9.33 11.40 -0.02
N ALA A 67 -9.08 10.57 -1.04
CA ALA A 67 -9.51 9.18 -1.08
C ALA A 67 -8.50 8.20 -0.43
N HIS A 68 -7.57 8.73 0.36
CA HIS A 68 -6.47 7.98 0.98
C HIS A 68 -6.50 8.18 2.48
N ALA A 69 -6.18 7.13 3.23
CA ALA A 69 -6.01 7.21 4.67
C ALA A 69 -4.89 6.28 5.14
N VAL A 70 -4.21 6.68 6.20
CA VAL A 70 -3.25 5.84 6.93
C VAL A 70 -3.63 5.78 8.39
N TYR A 71 -3.50 4.58 8.98
CA TYR A 71 -3.60 4.37 10.40
C TYR A 71 -2.25 3.95 10.98
N PHE A 72 -1.80 4.69 11.98
CA PHE A 72 -0.62 4.43 12.78
C PHE A 72 -1.05 3.95 14.17
N PRO A 73 -0.67 2.74 14.57
CA PRO A 73 -0.64 2.35 15.97
C PRO A 73 0.33 3.19 16.78
N ASP A 74 0.23 3.10 18.10
CA ASP A 74 1.20 3.69 19.01
C ASP A 74 2.61 3.14 18.77
N HIS A 75 3.59 4.04 18.78
CA HIS A 75 5.02 3.75 18.57
C HIS A 75 5.31 2.95 17.29
N ALA A 76 4.53 3.16 16.23
CA ALA A 76 4.67 2.40 14.99
C ALA A 76 5.83 2.84 14.07
N ILE A 77 6.41 4.02 14.28
CA ILE A 77 7.44 4.60 13.41
C ILE A 77 8.82 4.34 14.01
N CYS A 78 9.77 3.84 13.21
CA CYS A 78 11.18 3.77 13.62
C CYS A 78 11.80 5.17 13.67
N ASP A 79 12.70 5.43 14.62
CA ASP A 79 13.44 6.69 14.68
C ASP A 79 14.34 6.89 13.44
N PRO A 80 14.01 7.85 12.54
CA PRO A 80 14.73 8.03 11.29
C PRO A 80 16.18 8.48 11.48
N ALA A 81 16.54 9.03 12.64
CA ALA A 81 17.92 9.42 12.93
C ALA A 81 18.88 8.23 13.06
N THR A 82 18.34 7.04 13.39
CA THR A 82 19.13 5.84 13.67
C THR A 82 18.75 4.64 12.80
N SER A 83 17.53 4.59 12.28
CA SER A 83 16.99 3.39 11.65
C SER A 83 17.37 3.19 10.19
N GLY A 84 17.79 4.27 9.50
CA GLY A 84 17.95 4.31 8.04
C GLY A 84 16.64 4.04 7.27
N TYR A 85 16.74 4.00 5.94
CA TYR A 85 15.63 3.74 5.03
C TYR A 85 16.08 2.92 3.81
N GLY A 86 15.30 1.91 3.43
CA GLY A 86 15.51 1.09 2.23
C GLY A 86 15.00 -0.35 2.38
N PRO A 87 14.84 -1.10 1.28
CA PRO A 87 14.28 -2.45 1.27
C PRO A 87 14.94 -3.41 2.27
N ASP A 88 16.27 -3.37 2.37
CA ASP A 88 17.04 -4.23 3.29
C ASP A 88 16.85 -3.88 4.78
N LEU A 89 16.22 -2.73 5.08
CA LEU A 89 16.01 -2.23 6.44
C LEU A 89 14.55 -2.34 6.90
N TRP A 90 13.59 -2.61 6.03
CA TRP A 90 12.16 -2.61 6.38
C TRP A 90 11.79 -3.63 7.46
N ASP A 91 12.49 -4.76 7.51
CA ASP A 91 12.30 -5.81 8.52
C ASP A 91 13.37 -5.82 9.61
N ALA A 92 14.35 -4.92 9.54
CA ALA A 92 15.39 -4.82 10.56
C ALA A 92 14.80 -4.25 11.86
N PRO A 93 15.19 -4.75 13.05
CA PRO A 93 14.83 -4.11 14.31
C PRO A 93 15.20 -2.61 14.34
N CYS A 94 14.46 -1.83 15.10
CA CYS A 94 14.70 -0.40 15.27
C CYS A 94 14.21 0.08 16.63
N THR A 95 14.73 1.21 17.08
CA THR A 95 14.15 1.96 18.19
C THR A 95 12.91 2.71 17.69
N PRO A 96 11.74 2.54 18.33
CA PRO A 96 10.57 3.34 17.99
C PRO A 96 10.83 4.82 18.27
N LEU A 97 10.30 5.69 17.41
CA LEU A 97 10.33 7.12 17.59
C LEU A 97 9.45 7.52 18.80
N ASP A 98 10.00 8.32 19.70
CA ASP A 98 9.34 8.79 20.92
C ASP A 98 8.95 10.28 20.87
N GLN A 99 9.25 10.96 19.75
CA GLN A 99 8.86 12.34 19.48
C GLN A 99 7.88 12.43 18.30
N PRO A 100 7.07 13.50 18.23
CA PRO A 100 6.25 13.76 17.05
C PRO A 100 7.10 13.94 15.78
N ILE A 101 6.56 13.49 14.64
CA ILE A 101 7.16 13.68 13.31
C ILE A 101 6.12 14.24 12.35
N SER A 102 6.52 15.25 11.58
CA SER A 102 5.68 15.85 10.53
C SER A 102 5.92 15.18 9.19
N PHE A 103 4.82 14.90 8.50
CA PHE A 103 4.81 14.42 7.13
C PHE A 103 4.13 15.45 6.23
N HIS A 104 4.67 15.59 5.03
CA HIS A 104 3.99 16.15 3.87
C HIS A 104 3.44 14.99 3.04
N ALA A 105 2.13 14.96 2.83
CA ALA A 105 1.49 14.06 1.88
C ALA A 105 1.04 14.82 0.63
N GLU A 106 1.25 14.24 -0.54
CA GLU A 106 0.85 14.80 -1.82
C GLU A 106 0.14 13.72 -2.66
N VAL A 107 -1.13 13.95 -2.97
CA VAL A 107 -1.92 13.17 -3.92
C VAL A 107 -1.64 13.69 -5.32
N ARG A 108 -1.08 12.83 -6.16
CA ARG A 108 -0.82 13.12 -7.56
C ARG A 108 -1.78 12.33 -8.45
N LYS A 109 -2.02 12.84 -9.65
CA LYS A 109 -2.82 12.17 -10.68
C LYS A 109 -2.10 12.22 -12.01
N ASP A 110 -2.23 11.16 -12.80
CA ASP A 110 -1.78 11.18 -14.19
C ASP A 110 -2.92 11.59 -15.14
N SER A 111 -2.60 11.66 -16.43
CA SER A 111 -3.56 12.03 -17.49
C SER A 111 -4.71 11.04 -17.67
N THR A 112 -4.59 9.82 -17.12
CA THR A 112 -5.64 8.79 -17.13
C THR A 112 -6.51 8.84 -15.88
N GLY A 113 -6.20 9.72 -14.92
CA GLY A 113 -6.91 9.89 -13.65
C GLY A 113 -6.47 8.90 -12.57
N ARG A 114 -5.42 8.11 -12.80
CA ARG A 114 -4.83 7.25 -11.77
C ARG A 114 -4.20 8.12 -10.71
N SER A 115 -4.53 7.90 -9.44
CA SER A 115 -3.94 8.64 -8.33
C SER A 115 -3.01 7.79 -7.49
N TRP A 116 -1.98 8.45 -7.00
CA TRP A 116 -1.08 7.91 -5.99
C TRP A 116 -0.86 8.99 -4.93
N VAL A 117 -0.39 8.58 -3.77
CA VAL A 117 -0.02 9.50 -2.69
C VAL A 117 1.43 9.28 -2.33
N ASP A 118 2.18 10.38 -2.31
CA ASP A 118 3.58 10.45 -1.89
C ASP A 118 3.67 11.04 -0.48
N PHE A 119 4.60 10.54 0.33
CA PHE A 119 4.85 10.96 1.70
C PHE A 119 6.31 11.37 1.87
N THR A 120 6.55 12.50 2.53
CA THR A 120 7.89 12.99 2.90
C THR A 120 7.89 13.42 4.37
N PRO A 121 8.87 13.03 5.21
CA PRO A 121 10.05 12.23 4.87
C PRO A 121 9.71 10.76 4.64
N ALA A 122 10.64 10.05 3.99
CA ALA A 122 10.56 8.62 3.88
C ALA A 122 10.97 7.96 5.21
N VAL A 123 10.11 7.09 5.75
CA VAL A 123 10.36 6.40 7.03
C VAL A 123 9.99 4.92 6.94
N ARG A 124 10.52 4.11 7.86
CA ARG A 124 10.11 2.71 8.03
C ARG A 124 9.37 2.52 9.35
N PHE A 125 8.57 1.46 9.41
CA PHE A 125 7.78 1.12 10.59
C PHE A 125 8.45 0.06 11.43
N VAL A 126 8.11 0.04 12.72
CA VAL A 126 8.59 -0.97 13.65
C VAL A 126 8.10 -2.35 13.19
N PRO A 127 9.01 -3.31 12.91
CA PRO A 127 8.59 -4.64 12.47
C PRO A 127 7.74 -5.34 13.54
N THR A 128 6.60 -5.90 13.12
CA THR A 128 5.68 -6.60 14.03
C THR A 128 4.96 -7.76 13.37
N THR A 129 4.57 -8.74 14.18
CA THR A 129 3.61 -9.79 13.84
C THR A 129 2.26 -9.61 14.53
N ASP A 130 2.15 -8.64 15.44
CA ASP A 130 0.89 -8.28 16.09
C ASP A 130 0.02 -7.44 15.13
N PRO A 131 -1.17 -7.92 14.75
CA PRO A 131 -2.08 -7.18 13.89
C PRO A 131 -2.46 -5.80 14.45
N ASN A 132 -2.52 -5.63 15.78
CA ASN A 132 -2.88 -4.36 16.41
C ASN A 132 -1.75 -3.32 16.38
N LYS A 133 -0.52 -3.75 16.03
CA LYS A 133 0.65 -2.88 15.87
C LYS A 133 1.02 -2.65 14.40
N THR A 134 0.14 -3.07 13.48
CA THR A 134 0.34 -2.92 12.04
C THR A 134 -0.10 -1.55 11.55
N VAL A 135 0.76 -0.88 10.76
CA VAL A 135 0.38 0.32 10.01
C VAL A 135 -0.44 -0.09 8.80
N TRP A 136 -1.61 0.53 8.65
CA TRP A 136 -2.54 0.23 7.56
C TRP A 136 -2.67 1.42 6.62
N MET A 137 -2.44 1.15 5.33
CA MET A 137 -2.73 2.08 4.24
C MET A 137 -4.06 1.72 3.60
N MET A 138 -4.86 2.73 3.31
CA MET A 138 -6.24 2.61 2.86
C MET A 138 -6.46 3.55 1.70
N MET A 139 -7.04 3.04 0.62
CA MET A 139 -7.20 3.82 -0.61
C MET A 139 -8.51 3.43 -1.29
N LYS A 140 -9.31 4.41 -1.68
CA LYS A 140 -10.46 4.16 -2.54
C LYS A 140 -9.98 3.92 -3.96
N ALA A 141 -10.49 2.87 -4.61
CA ALA A 141 -10.12 2.56 -5.99
C ALA A 141 -10.74 3.52 -7.03
N GLY A 142 -11.79 4.24 -6.65
CA GLY A 142 -12.47 5.25 -7.48
C GLY A 142 -13.30 4.71 -8.66
N THR A 143 -13.45 3.38 -8.73
CA THR A 143 -14.34 2.65 -9.63
C THR A 143 -15.04 1.55 -8.85
N ASP A 144 -16.14 1.00 -9.39
CA ASP A 144 -16.90 -0.08 -8.77
C ASP A 144 -16.04 -1.36 -8.75
N ILE A 145 -15.58 -1.74 -7.55
CA ILE A 145 -14.87 -2.99 -7.37
C ILE A 145 -15.89 -4.11 -7.27
N THR A 146 -15.78 -5.10 -8.15
CA THR A 146 -16.69 -6.23 -8.25
C THR A 146 -15.99 -7.53 -7.88
N ALA A 147 -16.80 -8.58 -7.68
CA ALA A 147 -16.28 -9.94 -7.47
C ALA A 147 -15.45 -10.46 -8.66
N ASP A 148 -15.58 -9.86 -9.84
CA ASP A 148 -14.90 -10.30 -11.06
C ASP A 148 -13.60 -9.53 -11.30
N ASN A 149 -13.49 -8.27 -10.85
CA ASN A 149 -12.35 -7.41 -11.14
C ASN A 149 -11.42 -7.12 -9.94
N TYR A 150 -11.78 -7.53 -8.71
CA TYR A 150 -11.04 -7.19 -7.48
C TYR A 150 -9.54 -7.52 -7.51
N LYS A 151 -9.15 -8.51 -8.31
CA LYS A 151 -7.74 -8.96 -8.40
C LYS A 151 -6.81 -7.89 -8.98
N ASN A 152 -7.38 -6.92 -9.71
CA ASN A 152 -6.62 -5.85 -10.34
C ASN A 152 -6.31 -4.68 -9.37
N PHE A 153 -6.89 -4.69 -8.16
CA PHE A 153 -6.82 -3.58 -7.21
C PHE A 153 -5.79 -3.81 -6.09
N GLY A 154 -4.72 -4.55 -6.38
CA GLY A 154 -3.58 -4.65 -5.46
C GLY A 154 -2.93 -3.29 -5.27
N MET A 155 -2.72 -2.87 -4.02
CA MET A 155 -1.96 -1.65 -3.73
C MET A 155 -0.49 -1.92 -3.99
N GLN A 156 0.20 -0.99 -4.65
CA GLN A 156 1.59 -1.11 -5.08
C GLN A 156 2.42 0.05 -4.50
N TRP A 157 3.67 -0.23 -4.19
CA TRP A 157 4.64 0.77 -3.76
C TRP A 157 5.19 1.54 -4.97
N LEU A 158 5.32 2.86 -4.83
CA LEU A 158 6.06 3.74 -5.73
C LEU A 158 7.36 4.19 -5.04
N PRO A 159 8.53 3.71 -5.51
CA PRO A 159 9.81 4.17 -4.98
C PRO A 159 9.99 5.67 -5.21
N SER A 160 10.46 6.38 -4.17
CA SER A 160 10.78 7.81 -4.28
C SER A 160 11.71 8.08 -5.47
N GLY A 161 11.34 9.07 -6.30
CA GLY A 161 12.11 9.44 -7.48
C GLY A 161 11.87 8.58 -8.72
N LEU A 162 11.03 7.54 -8.64
CA LEU A 162 10.68 6.64 -9.74
C LEU A 162 9.15 6.56 -9.94
N PRO A 163 8.46 7.66 -10.31
CA PRO A 163 6.99 7.73 -10.35
C PRO A 163 6.34 6.80 -11.38
N ASN A 164 7.12 6.25 -12.33
CA ASN A 164 6.64 5.31 -13.35
C ASN A 164 6.96 3.85 -13.01
N GLN A 165 7.56 3.58 -11.85
CA GLN A 165 7.86 2.23 -11.40
C GLN A 165 6.97 1.90 -10.22
N THR A 166 6.16 0.86 -10.39
CA THR A 166 5.37 0.30 -9.31
C THR A 166 5.90 -1.07 -8.93
N VAL A 167 5.86 -1.37 -7.64
CA VAL A 167 6.35 -2.64 -7.10
C VAL A 167 5.25 -3.26 -6.27
N ASP A 168 4.83 -4.48 -6.64
CA ASP A 168 4.02 -5.30 -5.77
C ASP A 168 4.91 -6.10 -4.81
N GLU A 169 5.15 -5.52 -3.63
CA GLU A 169 5.99 -6.16 -2.61
C GLU A 169 5.33 -7.43 -2.03
N SER A 170 4.05 -7.70 -2.32
CA SER A 170 3.37 -8.90 -1.84
C SER A 170 3.83 -10.19 -2.54
N LEU A 171 4.52 -10.04 -3.67
CA LEU A 171 5.20 -11.11 -4.40
C LEU A 171 6.33 -11.74 -3.59
N THR A 172 7.08 -10.92 -2.86
CA THR A 172 8.22 -11.36 -2.04
C THR A 172 7.87 -11.45 -0.56
N ASP A 173 6.85 -10.70 -0.12
CA ASP A 173 6.35 -10.73 1.24
C ASP A 173 4.83 -10.83 1.30
N SER A 174 4.35 -12.07 1.52
CA SER A 174 2.92 -12.36 1.58
C SER A 174 2.16 -11.61 2.69
N THR A 175 2.83 -11.02 3.68
CA THR A 175 2.19 -10.20 4.73
C THR A 175 1.73 -8.83 4.22
N LEU A 176 2.24 -8.39 3.07
CA LEU A 176 1.88 -7.13 2.42
C LEU A 176 0.76 -7.28 1.40
N ARG A 177 0.08 -8.43 1.37
CA ARG A 177 -1.05 -8.65 0.48
C ARG A 177 -2.19 -7.66 0.77
N SER A 178 -2.76 -7.09 -0.29
CA SER A 178 -3.93 -6.22 -0.17
C SER A 178 -5.22 -6.97 0.13
N PHE A 179 -6.14 -6.28 0.78
CA PHE A 179 -7.52 -6.69 1.03
C PHE A 179 -8.45 -5.69 0.38
N VAL A 180 -9.58 -6.16 -0.15
CA VAL A 180 -10.55 -5.33 -0.86
C VAL A 180 -11.90 -5.46 -0.19
N ASP A 181 -12.48 -4.33 0.20
CA ASP A 181 -13.89 -4.21 0.59
C ASP A 181 -14.71 -3.80 -0.63
N LEU A 182 -15.50 -4.73 -1.16
CA LEU A 182 -16.35 -4.53 -2.34
C LEU A 182 -17.56 -3.63 -2.07
N GLN A 183 -17.96 -3.44 -0.80
CA GLN A 183 -19.10 -2.58 -0.48
C GLN A 183 -18.71 -1.11 -0.43
N LYS A 184 -17.45 -0.83 -0.08
CA LYS A 184 -16.92 0.53 0.12
C LYS A 184 -15.97 0.98 -0.99
N ASP A 185 -15.58 0.07 -1.89
CA ASP A 185 -14.51 0.24 -2.89
C ASP A 185 -13.17 0.65 -2.26
N ILE A 186 -12.86 0.11 -1.08
CA ILE A 186 -11.62 0.43 -0.37
C ILE A 186 -10.66 -0.75 -0.47
N VAL A 187 -9.41 -0.42 -0.76
CA VAL A 187 -8.27 -1.32 -0.70
C VAL A 187 -7.47 -1.02 0.56
N PHE A 188 -7.21 -2.04 1.36
CA PHE A 188 -6.41 -1.97 2.58
C PHE A 188 -5.12 -2.78 2.38
N ARG A 189 -4.00 -2.27 2.84
CA ARG A 189 -2.72 -2.99 2.81
C ARG A 189 -1.93 -2.68 4.07
N ARG A 190 -1.33 -3.71 4.66
CA ARG A 190 -0.24 -3.51 5.62
C ARG A 190 0.93 -2.84 4.90
N VAL A 191 1.49 -1.80 5.48
CA VAL A 191 2.71 -1.16 4.96
C VAL A 191 3.85 -1.30 5.97
N LYS A 192 5.09 -1.38 5.47
CA LYS A 192 6.31 -1.45 6.29
C LYS A 192 7.14 -0.17 6.23
N HIS A 193 6.80 0.71 5.32
CA HIS A 193 7.49 1.98 5.10
C HIS A 193 6.55 2.99 4.46
N PHE A 194 7.02 4.22 4.37
CA PHE A 194 6.32 5.34 3.80
C PHE A 194 7.20 6.06 2.78
N SER A 195 6.75 6.06 1.53
CA SER A 195 7.25 6.94 0.48
C SER A 195 6.20 7.27 -0.57
N GLY A 196 5.51 6.25 -1.11
CA GLY A 196 4.57 6.43 -2.21
C GLY A 196 3.73 5.18 -2.44
N TYR A 197 2.41 5.32 -2.61
CA TYR A 197 1.51 4.19 -2.84
C TYR A 197 0.41 4.51 -3.85
N MET A 198 0.05 3.52 -4.66
CA MET A 198 -1.11 3.56 -5.54
C MET A 198 -1.94 2.29 -5.46
N VAL A 199 -3.21 2.34 -5.85
CA VAL A 199 -4.03 1.14 -6.09
C VAL A 199 -3.90 0.76 -7.55
N GLY A 200 -3.67 -0.52 -7.85
CA GLY A 200 -3.80 -1.12 -9.18
C GLY A 200 -3.27 -0.27 -10.32
N ALA A 201 -1.97 -0.41 -10.66
CA ALA A 201 -1.29 0.39 -11.69
C ALA A 201 -2.08 0.57 -12.98
N ASP A 202 -2.92 -0.39 -13.38
CA ASP A 202 -3.61 -0.36 -14.67
C ASP A 202 -5.12 -0.06 -14.59
N VAL A 203 -5.71 0.11 -13.40
CA VAL A 203 -7.18 0.14 -13.25
C VAL A 203 -7.77 1.20 -12.30
N ALA A 204 -7.03 1.75 -11.34
CA ALA A 204 -7.62 2.64 -10.35
C ALA A 204 -7.74 4.07 -10.88
N VAL A 205 -8.95 4.64 -10.96
CA VAL A 205 -9.16 6.03 -11.37
C VAL A 205 -9.87 6.75 -10.23
N THR A 206 -9.15 7.55 -9.46
CA THR A 206 -9.68 8.10 -8.20
C THR A 206 -10.67 9.23 -8.44
N THR A 207 -11.95 8.93 -8.25
CA THR A 207 -13.08 9.86 -8.35
C THR A 207 -13.46 10.40 -6.97
N GLY A 208 -13.03 11.64 -6.68
CA GLY A 208 -13.67 12.66 -5.81
C GLY A 208 -14.24 12.34 -4.43
N THR A 209 -14.09 11.13 -3.90
CA THR A 209 -14.81 10.68 -2.70
C THR A 209 -13.87 10.50 -1.53
N LEU A 210 -14.20 11.11 -0.41
CA LEU A 210 -13.49 10.97 0.85
C LEU A 210 -13.64 9.58 1.46
N ILE A 211 -12.61 9.18 2.19
CA ILE A 211 -12.73 8.16 3.23
C ILE A 211 -12.94 8.91 4.54
N ASP A 212 -13.97 8.56 5.33
CA ASP A 212 -14.14 9.10 6.68
C ASP A 212 -14.17 7.93 7.67
N VAL A 213 -14.20 8.25 8.95
CA VAL A 213 -13.82 7.28 9.97
C VAL A 213 -14.83 7.29 11.06
N VAL A 214 -15.56 6.18 11.11
CA VAL A 214 -16.39 5.86 12.24
C VAL A 214 -15.52 5.15 13.27
N VAL A 215 -14.99 5.92 14.20
CA VAL A 215 -14.44 5.37 15.44
C VAL A 215 -15.62 4.82 16.24
N ALA A 216 -15.88 3.52 16.09
CA ALA A 216 -16.81 2.82 16.97
C ALA A 216 -16.13 2.69 18.34
N TYR A 217 -16.69 3.38 19.34
CA TYR A 217 -16.34 3.21 20.76
C TYR A 217 -16.86 1.86 21.29
#